data_AF-A0A6C0HPU2-F1
#
_entry.id   AF-A0A6C0HPU2-F1
#
_cell.length_a   1.000
_cell.length_b   1.000
_cell.length_c   1.000
_cell.angle_alpha   90.00
_cell.angle_beta   90.00
_cell.angle_gamma   90.00
#
_symmetry.space_group_name_H-M   'P 1'
#
loop_
_entity.id
_entity.type
_entity.pdbx_description
1 polymer ?
#
loop_
_entity_poly.entity_id
_entity_poly.type
_entity_poly.pdbx_seq_one_letter_code
_entity_poly.pdbx_strand_id
1 'polypeptide(L)'
;MDKTSLNIVCPEGVIDGCLFTKEKRQELYGKVAGGGGSRKPEKYQREQIVLGTSRPCTTTQTRINWRKNEMMENAQPMRKEDGFDYTENFDGKQIFAPNTVWVNLKSVVGTGGSQTRTLRDECYLFVNAQLNFLVKSKKIDYFFANIFDGDEASSKMEMFHYLLRLPEFSTVKKYVYVGDLKGYFSWVKVNVC
;
A
#
# COMPACT_ATOMS: atom_id res chain seq x y z
N MET A 1 -22.89 -13.16 -17.85
CA MET A 1 -21.63 -13.42 -17.14
C MET A 1 -21.96 -13.40 -15.67
N ASP A 2 -21.84 -14.55 -15.00
CA ASP A 2 -22.14 -14.65 -13.58
C ASP A 2 -21.29 -13.67 -12.79
N LYS A 3 -21.96 -12.77 -12.05
CA LYS A 3 -21.37 -12.12 -10.88
C LYS A 3 -21.16 -13.19 -9.82
N THR A 4 -20.17 -14.05 -10.04
CA THR A 4 -19.64 -14.91 -8.99
C THR A 4 -19.15 -13.92 -7.92
N SER A 5 -19.95 -13.73 -6.87
CA SER A 5 -19.63 -12.79 -5.80
C SER A 5 -18.24 -13.16 -5.30
N LEU A 6 -17.27 -12.27 -5.52
CA LEU A 6 -15.91 -12.51 -5.05
C LEU A 6 -15.98 -12.65 -3.53
N ASN A 7 -15.65 -13.84 -3.03
CA ASN A 7 -15.69 -14.13 -1.61
C ASN A 7 -14.44 -13.55 -0.95
N ILE A 8 -14.38 -12.22 -0.89
CA ILE A 8 -13.34 -11.51 -0.15
C ILE A 8 -13.69 -11.57 1.33
N VAL A 9 -12.78 -12.17 2.10
CA VAL A 9 -12.89 -12.35 3.53
C VAL A 9 -11.55 -12.01 4.16
N CYS A 10 -11.58 -11.27 5.27
CA CYS A 10 -10.38 -11.09 6.09
C CYS A 10 -10.02 -12.45 6.71
N PRO A 11 -8.83 -13.02 6.42
CA PRO A 11 -8.45 -14.30 7.00
C PRO A 11 -8.48 -14.28 8.53
N GLU A 12 -8.77 -15.44 9.12
CA GLU A 12 -8.69 -15.61 10.56
C GLU A 12 -7.24 -15.41 11.03
N GLY A 13 -7.06 -14.69 12.14
CA GLY A 13 -5.73 -14.39 12.68
C GLY A 13 -5.02 -13.18 12.05
N VAL A 14 -5.66 -12.44 11.14
CA VAL A 14 -5.17 -11.10 10.77
C VAL A 14 -5.24 -10.17 11.99
N ILE A 15 -4.08 -9.64 12.37
CA ILE A 15 -3.90 -8.75 13.51
C ILE A 15 -4.22 -7.31 13.07
N ASP A 16 -4.92 -6.55 13.91
CA ASP A 16 -5.14 -5.11 13.68
C ASP A 16 -3.79 -4.38 13.59
N GLY A 17 -3.66 -3.45 12.64
CA GLY A 17 -2.39 -2.77 12.38
C GLY A 17 -1.82 -2.07 13.62
N CYS A 18 -2.70 -1.49 14.45
CA CYS A 18 -2.33 -0.82 15.71
C CYS A 18 -1.78 -1.76 16.79
N LEU A 19 -2.11 -3.05 16.74
CA LEU A 19 -1.63 -4.07 17.68
C LEU A 19 -0.26 -4.62 17.26
N PHE A 20 0.22 -4.24 16.08
CA PHE A 20 1.51 -4.65 15.55
C PHE A 20 2.64 -3.81 16.16
N THR A 21 2.95 -4.03 17.44
CA THR A 21 4.06 -3.34 18.12
C THR A 21 5.41 -3.95 17.76
N LYS A 22 6.51 -3.31 18.21
CA LYS A 22 7.86 -3.85 18.06
C LYS A 22 8.02 -5.20 18.75
N GLU A 23 7.42 -5.37 19.92
CA GLU A 23 7.42 -6.60 20.71
C GLU A 23 6.61 -7.68 20.00
N LYS A 24 5.40 -7.35 19.52
CA LYS A 24 4.57 -8.30 18.79
C LYS A 24 5.24 -8.75 17.49
N ARG A 25 5.89 -7.83 16.78
CA ARG A 25 6.68 -8.15 15.59
C ARG A 25 7.83 -9.11 15.91
N GLN A 26 8.49 -8.95 17.06
CA GLN A 26 9.56 -9.85 17.49
C GLN A 26 9.04 -11.22 17.94
N GLU A 27 7.89 -11.26 18.58
CA GLU A 27 7.20 -12.50 18.95
C GLU A 27 6.88 -13.33 17.70
N LEU A 28 6.30 -12.70 16.68
CA LEU A 28 5.87 -13.39 15.46
C LEU A 28 7.03 -13.79 14.54
N TYR A 29 8.07 -12.96 14.46
CA TYR A 29 9.09 -13.09 13.41
C TYR A 29 10.52 -13.22 13.93
N GLY A 30 10.71 -13.25 15.26
CA GLY A 30 12.00 -13.18 15.92
C GLY A 30 12.63 -11.79 15.87
N LYS A 31 13.86 -11.67 16.37
CA LYS A 31 14.59 -10.40 16.39
C LYS A 31 14.88 -9.92 14.97
N VAL A 32 14.14 -8.91 14.51
CA VAL A 32 14.35 -8.28 13.19
C VAL A 32 15.55 -7.33 13.29
N ALA A 33 16.75 -7.85 13.08
CA ALA A 33 18.00 -7.09 13.11
C ALA A 33 18.40 -6.63 11.69
N GLY A 34 17.64 -5.70 11.10
CA GLY A 34 17.93 -5.15 9.76
C GLY A 34 18.00 -6.20 8.62
N GLY A 35 18.24 -5.75 7.39
CA GLY A 35 18.40 -6.64 6.23
C GLY A 35 17.18 -7.51 5.92
N GLY A 36 17.38 -8.76 5.49
CA GLY A 36 16.29 -9.65 5.04
C GLY A 36 15.20 -9.93 6.07
N GLY A 37 15.46 -9.73 7.36
CA GLY A 37 14.46 -9.83 8.42
C GLY A 37 13.36 -8.76 8.34
N SER A 38 13.64 -7.59 7.72
CA SER A 38 12.66 -6.52 7.55
C SER A 38 11.53 -6.87 6.59
N ARG A 39 11.72 -7.90 5.74
CA ARG A 39 10.74 -8.34 4.72
C ARG A 39 9.71 -9.34 5.26
N LYS A 40 9.88 -9.86 6.48
CA LYS A 40 8.95 -10.83 7.06
C LYS A 40 7.52 -10.28 7.23
N PRO A 41 7.33 -9.05 7.75
CA PRO A 41 5.99 -8.45 7.82
C PRO A 41 5.35 -8.26 6.44
N GLU A 42 6.10 -7.75 5.45
CA GLU A 42 5.60 -7.56 4.08
C GLU A 42 5.23 -8.90 3.43
N LYS A 43 6.02 -9.95 3.67
CA LYS A 43 5.71 -11.31 3.23
C LYS A 43 4.41 -11.81 3.85
N TYR A 44 4.23 -11.63 5.16
CA TYR A 44 2.99 -11.98 5.85
C TYR A 44 1.79 -11.21 5.27
N GLN A 45 1.88 -9.88 5.13
CA GLN A 45 0.82 -9.06 4.54
C GLN A 45 0.42 -9.57 3.16
N ARG A 46 1.41 -9.88 2.29
CA ARG A 46 1.14 -10.45 0.97
C ARG A 46 0.45 -11.81 1.02
N GLU A 47 0.89 -12.71 1.90
CA GLU A 47 0.28 -14.03 2.07
C GLU A 47 -1.19 -13.90 2.50
N GLN A 48 -1.48 -13.01 3.45
CA GLN A 48 -2.85 -12.74 3.89
C GLN A 48 -3.72 -12.12 2.80
N ILE A 49 -3.16 -11.20 1.99
CA ILE A 49 -3.85 -10.63 0.83
C ILE A 49 -4.25 -11.74 -0.15
N VAL A 50 -3.32 -12.65 -0.48
CA VAL A 50 -3.59 -13.76 -1.41
C VAL A 50 -4.65 -14.69 -0.82
N LEU A 51 -4.54 -15.04 0.46
CA LEU A 51 -5.49 -15.90 1.15
C LEU A 51 -6.90 -15.29 1.19
N GLY A 52 -7.01 -14.03 1.61
CA GLY A 52 -8.31 -13.37 1.81
C GLY A 52 -9.00 -12.91 0.53
N THR A 53 -8.25 -12.73 -0.56
CA THR A 53 -8.82 -12.32 -1.86
C THR A 53 -8.92 -13.47 -2.87
N SER A 54 -8.24 -14.60 -2.61
CA SER A 54 -8.03 -15.67 -3.59
C SER A 54 -7.43 -15.17 -4.92
N ARG A 55 -6.68 -14.06 -4.88
CA ARG A 55 -6.02 -13.46 -6.06
C ARG A 55 -4.51 -13.36 -5.84
N PRO A 56 -3.69 -13.72 -6.84
CA PRO A 56 -2.25 -13.51 -6.76
C PRO A 56 -1.90 -12.04 -6.55
N CYS A 57 -0.96 -11.78 -5.64
CA CYS A 57 -0.37 -10.47 -5.41
C CYS A 57 1.07 -10.45 -5.95
N THR A 58 1.19 -10.33 -7.27
CA THR A 58 2.47 -10.46 -7.99
C THR A 58 3.35 -9.23 -7.78
N THR A 59 4.65 -9.41 -7.59
CA THR A 59 5.62 -8.31 -7.56
C THR A 59 5.72 -7.60 -8.92
N THR A 60 6.10 -6.33 -8.92
CA THR A 60 6.21 -5.51 -10.14
C THR A 60 7.39 -4.52 -10.04
N GLN A 61 7.86 -4.02 -11.19
CA GLN A 61 8.83 -2.91 -11.26
C GLN A 61 8.14 -1.60 -11.66
N THR A 62 6.81 -1.56 -11.56
CA THR A 62 6.01 -0.38 -11.82
C THR A 62 6.28 0.67 -10.75
N ARG A 63 6.52 1.90 -11.19
CA ARG A 63 6.74 3.10 -10.39
C ARG A 63 5.90 4.24 -10.93
N ILE A 64 5.72 5.28 -10.11
CA ILE A 64 5.18 6.57 -10.55
C ILE A 64 6.33 7.56 -10.68
N ASN A 65 6.45 8.24 -11.82
CA ASN A 65 7.21 9.48 -11.89
C ASN A 65 6.34 10.60 -11.31
N TRP A 66 6.66 11.10 -10.12
CA TRP A 66 5.80 12.03 -9.38
C TRP A 66 5.77 13.43 -10.01
N ARG A 67 6.81 13.81 -10.76
CA ARG A 67 6.84 15.09 -11.48
C ARG A 67 5.94 15.05 -12.72
N LYS A 68 6.00 13.95 -13.47
CA LYS A 68 5.22 13.74 -14.69
C LYS A 68 3.82 13.18 -14.41
N ASN A 69 3.53 12.68 -13.21
CA ASN A 69 2.30 11.97 -12.88
C ASN A 69 2.01 10.83 -13.87
N GLU A 70 3.04 10.05 -14.17
CA GLU A 70 3.02 8.94 -15.12
C GLU A 70 3.47 7.66 -14.43
N MET A 71 2.79 6.55 -14.75
CA MET A 71 3.11 5.25 -14.19
C MET A 71 3.69 4.34 -15.26
N MET A 72 4.83 3.71 -14.99
CA MET A 72 5.52 2.84 -15.94
C MET A 72 6.35 1.76 -15.25
N GLU A 73 6.59 0.66 -15.96
CA GLU A 73 7.59 -0.33 -15.55
C GLU A 73 8.99 0.28 -15.71
N ASN A 74 9.74 0.36 -14.60
CA ASN A 74 11.09 0.91 -14.59
C ASN A 74 11.93 0.27 -13.48
N ALA A 75 12.66 -0.79 -13.83
CA ALA A 75 13.49 -1.54 -12.88
C ALA A 75 14.72 -0.75 -12.40
N GLN A 76 15.17 0.26 -13.13
CA GLN A 76 16.43 0.96 -12.89
C GLN A 76 16.28 2.48 -13.07
N PRO A 77 15.46 3.16 -12.25
CA PRO A 77 15.20 4.60 -12.40
C PRO A 77 16.48 5.44 -12.28
N MET A 78 17.41 5.04 -11.41
CA MET A 78 18.68 5.75 -11.18
C MET A 78 19.65 5.75 -12.37
N ARG A 79 19.34 5.04 -13.46
CA ARG A 79 20.10 5.11 -14.72
C ARG A 79 19.59 6.19 -15.67
N LYS A 80 18.55 6.92 -15.29
CA LYS A 80 17.96 8.03 -16.06
C LYS A 80 18.27 9.36 -15.38
N GLU A 81 18.28 10.43 -16.17
CA GLU A 81 18.46 11.80 -15.67
C GLU A 81 17.37 12.19 -14.66
N ASP A 82 16.13 11.74 -14.88
CA ASP A 82 14.98 11.96 -14.00
C ASP A 82 14.82 10.85 -12.93
N GLY A 83 15.89 10.14 -12.57
CA GLY A 83 15.82 8.97 -11.70
C GLY A 83 15.25 9.24 -10.30
N PHE A 84 15.55 10.40 -9.70
CA PHE A 84 14.99 10.82 -8.40
C PHE A 84 13.51 11.23 -8.48
N ASP A 85 12.96 11.40 -9.68
CA ASP A 85 11.55 11.73 -9.86
C ASP A 85 10.65 10.48 -9.76
N TYR A 86 11.21 9.27 -9.63
CA TYR A 86 10.44 8.03 -9.49
C TYR A 86 10.24 7.65 -8.02
N THR A 87 9.04 7.16 -7.70
CA THR A 87 8.71 6.53 -6.43
C THR A 87 9.45 5.19 -6.25
N GLU A 88 9.31 4.59 -5.07
CA GLU A 88 9.56 3.16 -4.89
C GLU A 88 8.67 2.34 -5.85
N ASN A 89 9.05 1.06 -6.05
CA ASN A 89 8.18 0.12 -6.75
C ASN A 89 6.92 -0.13 -5.92
N PHE A 90 5.81 -0.44 -6.57
CA PHE A 90 4.72 -1.12 -5.86
C PHE A 90 5.18 -2.50 -5.40
N ASP A 91 4.87 -2.86 -4.17
CA ASP A 91 5.16 -4.18 -3.62
C ASP A 91 4.37 -5.26 -4.35
N GLY A 92 3.14 -4.98 -4.75
CA GLY A 92 2.25 -5.98 -5.34
C GLY A 92 1.28 -5.43 -6.38
N LYS A 93 0.73 -6.35 -7.15
CA LYS A 93 -0.35 -6.11 -8.11
C LYS A 93 -1.35 -7.26 -8.03
N GLN A 94 -2.64 -6.93 -7.94
CA GLN A 94 -3.75 -7.88 -8.06
C GLN A 94 -4.69 -7.47 -9.17
N ILE A 95 -5.20 -8.46 -9.90
CA ILE A 95 -6.14 -8.26 -11.01
C ILE A 95 -7.53 -8.72 -10.60
N PHE A 96 -8.48 -7.78 -10.62
CA PHE A 96 -9.91 -7.92 -10.34
C PHE A 96 -10.71 -7.46 -11.57
N ALA A 97 -10.48 -8.09 -12.72
CA ALA A 97 -10.95 -7.63 -14.04
C ALA A 97 -12.36 -6.98 -14.01
N PRO A 98 -12.51 -5.73 -14.45
CA PRO A 98 -11.52 -4.92 -15.18
C PRO A 98 -10.49 -4.19 -14.29
N ASN A 99 -10.66 -4.22 -12.97
CA ASN A 99 -9.90 -3.39 -12.06
C ASN A 99 -8.52 -3.97 -11.74
N THR A 100 -7.53 -3.09 -11.54
CA THR A 100 -6.18 -3.44 -11.08
C THR A 100 -5.90 -2.74 -9.76
N VAL A 101 -5.51 -3.50 -8.74
CA VAL A 101 -5.07 -2.97 -7.45
C VAL A 101 -3.55 -3.03 -7.38
N TRP A 102 -2.92 -1.87 -7.25
CA TRP A 102 -1.49 -1.70 -6.99
C TRP A 102 -1.27 -1.57 -5.49
N VAL A 103 -0.43 -2.42 -4.93
CA VAL A 103 -0.29 -2.60 -3.48
C VAL A 103 1.06 -2.04 -3.03
N ASN A 104 1.04 -1.23 -1.99
CA ASN A 104 2.19 -0.76 -1.24
C ASN A 104 2.07 -1.28 0.20
N LEU A 105 3.10 -1.93 0.70
CA LEU A 105 3.15 -2.62 1.99
C LEU A 105 4.21 -1.96 2.85
N LYS A 106 3.86 -1.54 4.06
CA LYS A 106 4.84 -1.08 5.04
C LYS A 106 4.42 -1.55 6.44
N SER A 107 5.39 -1.95 7.25
CA SER A 107 5.19 -2.27 8.66
C SER A 107 6.09 -1.39 9.52
N VAL A 108 5.53 -0.31 10.07
CA VAL A 108 6.25 0.74 10.79
C VAL A 108 5.91 0.67 12.26
N VAL A 109 6.83 0.13 13.06
CA VAL A 109 6.61 -0.15 14.48
C VAL A 109 7.57 0.62 15.38
N GLY A 110 7.05 1.07 16.53
CA GLY A 110 7.76 1.87 17.51
C GLY A 110 8.08 3.29 17.06
N THR A 111 8.41 4.15 18.01
CA THR A 111 8.72 5.55 17.74
C THR A 111 10.19 5.72 17.34
N GLY A 112 10.47 6.72 16.48
CA GLY A 112 11.84 7.10 16.15
C GLY A 112 11.95 7.86 14.84
N GLY A 113 13.04 8.62 14.71
CA GLY A 113 13.25 9.50 13.56
C GLY A 113 13.26 8.77 12.22
N SER A 114 13.74 7.53 12.14
CA SER A 114 13.68 6.71 10.91
C SER A 114 12.26 6.31 10.54
N GLN A 115 11.42 5.98 11.53
CA GLN A 115 10.02 5.59 11.31
C GLN A 115 9.21 6.79 10.82
N THR A 116 9.39 7.95 11.47
CA THR A 116 8.78 9.21 11.04
C THR A 116 9.20 9.58 9.61
N ARG A 117 10.49 9.42 9.27
CA ARG A 117 11.00 9.70 7.93
C ARG A 117 10.39 8.77 6.88
N THR A 118 10.25 7.48 7.20
CA THR A 118 9.58 6.50 6.32
C THR A 118 8.15 6.93 6.04
N LEU A 119 7.36 7.24 7.07
CA LEU A 119 5.96 7.62 6.91
C LEU A 119 5.80 8.94 6.16
N ARG A 120 6.59 9.97 6.51
CA ARG A 120 6.46 11.33 5.96
C ARG A 120 7.10 11.47 4.58
N ASP A 121 8.30 10.94 4.40
CA ASP A 121 9.12 11.24 3.22
C ASP A 121 9.01 10.13 2.16
N GLU A 122 8.57 8.92 2.51
CA GLU A 122 8.34 7.83 1.54
C GLU A 122 6.84 7.58 1.34
N CYS A 123 6.14 7.11 2.38
CA CYS A 123 4.75 6.68 2.26
C CYS A 123 3.81 7.82 1.88
N TYR A 124 3.90 8.97 2.55
CA TYR A 124 3.01 10.11 2.30
C TYR A 124 3.20 10.69 0.90
N LEU A 125 4.46 10.85 0.46
CA LEU A 125 4.76 11.29 -0.90
C LEU A 125 4.28 10.29 -1.95
N PHE A 126 4.39 8.98 -1.67
CA PHE A 126 3.91 7.96 -2.58
C PHE A 126 2.38 7.98 -2.73
N VAL A 127 1.63 8.10 -1.63
CA VAL A 127 0.17 8.28 -1.67
C VAL A 127 -0.21 9.54 -2.45
N ASN A 128 0.50 10.65 -2.24
CA ASN A 128 0.26 11.88 -2.98
C ASN A 128 0.53 11.70 -4.50
N ALA A 129 1.59 11.00 -4.88
CA ALA A 129 1.89 10.71 -6.28
C ALA A 129 0.80 9.85 -6.95
N GLN A 130 0.22 8.88 -6.23
CA GLN A 130 -0.90 8.06 -6.72
C GLN A 130 -2.16 8.91 -6.95
N LEU A 131 -2.49 9.81 -6.02
CA LEU A 131 -3.62 10.73 -6.16
C LEU A 131 -3.44 11.66 -7.37
N ASN A 132 -2.26 12.26 -7.52
CA ASN A 132 -1.97 13.13 -8.67
C ASN A 132 -1.97 12.36 -10.00
N PHE A 133 -1.47 11.13 -10.03
CA PHE A 133 -1.60 10.24 -11.18
C PHE A 133 -3.06 10.01 -11.56
N LEU A 134 -3.95 9.74 -10.59
CA LEU A 134 -5.38 9.54 -10.86
C LEU A 134 -6.05 10.81 -11.39
N VAL A 135 -5.74 11.98 -10.79
CA VAL A 135 -6.26 13.27 -11.25
C VAL A 135 -5.86 13.53 -12.71
N LYS A 136 -4.58 13.33 -13.06
CA LYS A 136 -4.08 13.56 -14.43
C LYS A 136 -4.62 12.54 -15.42
N SER A 137 -4.54 11.25 -15.09
CA SER A 137 -4.83 10.15 -16.02
C SER A 137 -6.33 9.87 -16.19
N LYS A 138 -7.15 10.26 -15.21
CA LYS A 138 -8.59 9.96 -15.15
C LYS A 138 -8.92 8.47 -15.25
N LYS A 139 -7.96 7.59 -14.89
CA LYS A 139 -8.17 6.15 -14.86
C LYS A 139 -9.12 5.77 -13.73
N ILE A 140 -10.15 5.00 -14.06
CA ILE A 140 -11.18 4.54 -13.12
C ILE A 140 -11.08 3.04 -12.82
N ASP A 141 -10.20 2.35 -13.53
CA ASP A 141 -9.87 0.93 -13.40
C ASP A 141 -8.61 0.69 -12.55
N TYR A 142 -7.97 1.76 -12.05
CA TYR A 142 -6.73 1.71 -11.28
C TYR A 142 -7.00 2.08 -9.84
N PHE A 143 -6.63 1.17 -8.96
CA PHE A 143 -6.82 1.27 -7.52
C PHE A 143 -5.46 1.17 -6.83
N PHE A 144 -5.25 1.92 -5.75
CA PHE A 144 -4.02 1.91 -4.98
C PHE A 144 -4.31 1.53 -3.53
N ALA A 145 -3.71 0.45 -3.06
CA ALA A 145 -3.84 -0.01 -1.69
C ALA A 145 -2.54 0.23 -0.93
N ASN A 146 -2.54 1.21 -0.03
CA ASN A 146 -1.43 1.51 0.87
C ASN A 146 -1.72 0.90 2.24
N ILE A 147 -1.14 -0.27 2.47
CA ILE A 147 -1.37 -1.09 3.65
C ILE A 147 -0.22 -0.89 4.63
N PHE A 148 -0.47 -0.07 5.64
CA PHE A 148 0.48 0.38 6.64
C PHE A 148 0.12 -0.20 8.00
N ASP A 149 0.72 -1.35 8.32
CA ASP A 149 0.62 -1.94 9.65
C ASP A 149 1.65 -1.34 10.59
N GLY A 150 1.41 -1.45 11.90
CA GLY A 150 2.30 -0.96 12.94
C GLY A 150 1.66 0.09 13.82
N ASP A 151 1.99 0.06 15.11
CA ASP A 151 1.54 1.02 16.11
C ASP A 151 1.91 2.47 15.73
N GLU A 152 3.13 2.69 15.25
CA GLU A 152 3.57 4.02 14.80
C GLU A 152 2.81 4.46 13.55
N ALA A 153 2.66 3.59 12.53
CA ALA A 153 1.85 3.90 11.35
C ALA A 153 0.41 4.27 11.72
N SER A 154 -0.22 3.47 12.58
CA SER A 154 -1.57 3.71 13.07
C SER A 154 -1.68 5.06 13.79
N SER A 155 -0.68 5.44 14.58
CA SER A 155 -0.67 6.72 15.30
C SER A 155 -0.62 7.95 14.38
N LYS A 156 -0.15 7.78 13.13
CA LYS A 156 -0.03 8.86 12.13
C LYS A 156 -1.09 8.80 11.04
N MET A 157 -2.06 7.87 11.13
CA MET A 157 -3.03 7.64 10.06
C MET A 157 -3.84 8.90 9.70
N GLU A 158 -4.15 9.76 10.68
CA GLU A 158 -4.86 11.01 10.43
C GLU A 158 -4.13 11.99 9.50
N MET A 159 -2.80 11.91 9.39
CA MET A 159 -2.05 12.71 8.44
C MET A 159 -2.33 12.26 7.00
N PHE A 160 -2.40 10.95 6.76
CA PHE A 160 -2.79 10.41 5.47
C PHE A 160 -4.27 10.69 5.16
N HIS A 161 -5.15 10.60 6.16
CA HIS A 161 -6.55 10.98 5.97
C HIS A 161 -6.71 12.47 5.66
N TYR A 162 -5.89 13.34 6.25
CA TYR A 162 -5.84 14.75 5.86
C TYR A 162 -5.55 14.91 4.36
N LEU A 163 -4.54 14.21 3.83
CA LEU A 163 -4.22 14.21 2.40
C LEU A 163 -5.42 13.78 1.55
N LEU A 164 -6.10 12.68 1.92
CA LEU A 164 -7.29 12.19 1.20
C LEU A 164 -8.50 13.13 1.29
N ARG A 165 -8.54 14.04 2.28
CA ARG A 165 -9.61 15.02 2.48
C ARG A 165 -9.39 16.31 1.68
N LEU A 166 -8.21 16.51 1.07
CA LEU A 166 -7.95 17.72 0.29
C LEU A 166 -8.93 17.85 -0.90
N PRO A 167 -9.49 19.06 -1.17
CA PRO A 167 -10.52 19.27 -2.18
C PRO A 167 -10.15 18.78 -3.59
N GLU A 168 -8.89 18.97 -3.99
CA GLU A 168 -8.35 18.56 -5.29
C GLU A 168 -8.41 17.06 -5.54
N PHE A 169 -8.51 16.24 -4.48
CA PHE A 169 -8.57 14.78 -4.58
C PHE A 169 -9.97 14.20 -4.34
N SER A 170 -10.98 15.05 -4.15
CA SER A 170 -12.36 14.65 -3.84
C SER A 170 -12.96 13.64 -4.81
N THR A 171 -12.61 13.72 -6.09
CA THR A 171 -13.14 12.85 -7.16
C THR A 171 -12.40 11.51 -7.29
N VAL A 172 -11.17 11.41 -6.77
CA VAL A 172 -10.29 10.24 -6.96
C VAL A 172 -10.00 9.48 -5.68
N LYS A 173 -10.23 10.06 -4.50
CA LYS A 173 -9.89 9.43 -3.20
C LYS A 173 -10.50 8.03 -2.99
N LYS A 174 -11.64 7.73 -3.61
CA LYS A 174 -12.28 6.39 -3.54
C LYS A 174 -11.43 5.27 -4.16
N TYR A 175 -10.50 5.61 -5.06
CA TYR A 175 -9.58 4.67 -5.69
C TYR A 175 -8.29 4.44 -4.88
N VAL A 176 -8.12 5.13 -3.75
CA VAL A 176 -6.93 5.03 -2.90
C VAL A 176 -7.33 4.60 -1.50
N TYR A 177 -6.81 3.47 -1.06
CA TYR A 177 -6.86 3.01 0.33
C TYR A 177 -5.59 3.41 1.05
N VAL A 178 -5.74 3.93 2.26
CA VAL A 178 -4.66 4.07 3.24
C VAL A 178 -5.21 3.56 4.57
N GLY A 179 -4.58 2.53 5.12
CA GLY A 179 -5.04 1.88 6.34
C GLY A 179 -4.23 0.62 6.63
N ASP A 180 -4.76 -0.27 7.46
CA ASP A 180 -4.09 -1.51 7.84
C ASP A 180 -4.53 -2.70 6.98
N LEU A 181 -3.89 -3.85 7.19
CA LEU A 181 -4.20 -5.07 6.43
C LEU A 181 -5.63 -5.55 6.64
N LYS A 182 -6.19 -5.34 7.84
CA LYS A 182 -7.53 -5.78 8.17
C LYS A 182 -8.60 -4.97 7.43
N GLY A 183 -8.46 -3.65 7.40
CA GLY A 183 -9.38 -2.75 6.70
C GLY A 183 -9.32 -2.90 5.18
N TYR A 184 -8.17 -3.34 4.63
CA TYR A 184 -8.00 -3.56 3.20
C TYR A 184 -9.04 -4.52 2.61
N PHE A 185 -9.37 -5.63 3.28
CA PHE A 185 -10.33 -6.61 2.76
C PHE A 185 -11.73 -6.02 2.60
N SER A 186 -12.17 -5.23 3.59
CA SER A 186 -13.45 -4.50 3.51
C SER A 186 -13.42 -3.47 2.39
N TRP A 187 -12.31 -2.74 2.23
CA TRP A 187 -12.18 -1.74 1.18
C TRP A 187 -12.22 -2.34 -0.22
N VAL A 188 -11.48 -3.42 -0.50
CA VAL A 188 -11.49 -4.07 -1.82
C VAL A 188 -12.87 -4.60 -2.16
N LYS A 189 -13.56 -5.23 -1.20
CA LYS A 189 -14.91 -5.75 -1.39
C LYS A 189 -15.91 -4.67 -1.79
N VAL A 190 -15.77 -3.45 -1.25
CA VAL A 190 -16.71 -2.34 -1.49
C VAL A 190 -16.35 -1.53 -2.74
N ASN A 191 -15.05 -1.31 -3.02
CA ASN A 191 -14.62 -0.33 -4.01
C ASN A 191 -14.08 -0.96 -5.30
N VAL A 192 -13.58 -2.19 -5.25
CA VAL A 192 -12.89 -2.83 -6.38
C VAL A 192 -13.76 -3.91 -7.03
N CYS A 193 -14.62 -4.58 -6.27
CA CYS A 193 -15.45 -5.69 -6.74
C CYS A 193 -16.83 -5.27 -7.22
#